data_AF-A0A7S0MLD5-F1
#
_entry.id   AF-A0A7S0MLD5-F1
#
_cell.length_a   1.000
_cell.length_b   1.000
_cell.length_c   1.000
_cell.angle_alpha   90.00
_cell.angle_beta   90.00
_cell.angle_gamma   90.00
#
_symmetry.space_group_name_H-M   'P 1'
#
loop_
_entity.id
_entity.type
_entity.pdbx_description
1 polymer ?
#
loop_
_entity_poly.entity_id
_entity_poly.type
_entity_poly.pdbx_seq_one_letter_code
_entity_poly.pdbx_strand_id
1 'polypeptide(L)'
;STHAMRHGAGHRALLYASQYVPCPSGPEHHETHRLWESLEAGAIPVLVRAPALGLVEALLGARAVWLSSWAELPGFLLSVGTAETARRASESRARYLAARQALSAQLAR
;
A
#
# COMPACT_ATOMS: atom_id res chain seq x y z
N SER A 1 24.53 -5.91 21.36
CA SER A 1 23.82 -5.05 20.38
C SER A 1 22.50 -5.72 20.04
N THR A 2 21.44 -5.42 20.80
CA THR A 2 20.19 -6.21 20.80
C THR A 2 18.95 -5.35 20.48
N HIS A 3 19.17 -4.07 20.15
CA HIS A 3 18.11 -3.09 19.93
C HIS A 3 17.64 -3.00 18.47
N ALA A 4 18.50 -3.33 17.50
CA ALA A 4 18.16 -3.26 16.07
C ALA A 4 17.18 -4.36 15.61
N MET A 5 17.09 -5.50 16.31
CA MET A 5 16.26 -6.64 15.89
C MET A 5 14.77 -6.55 16.24
N ARG A 6 14.34 -5.55 17.03
CA ARG A 6 12.93 -5.42 17.43
C ARG A 6 12.08 -4.54 16.50
N HIS A 7 12.71 -3.70 15.68
CA HIS A 7 11.99 -2.75 14.82
C HIS A 7 11.33 -3.40 13.60
N GLY A 8 11.94 -4.45 13.00
CA GLY A 8 11.41 -5.08 11.79
C GLY A 8 10.17 -5.95 12.00
N ALA A 9 10.10 -6.69 13.11
CA ALA A 9 8.97 -7.57 13.40
C ALA A 9 7.69 -6.77 13.76
N GLY A 10 7.83 -5.68 14.53
CA GLY A 10 6.71 -4.80 14.87
C GLY A 10 6.17 -4.03 13.68
N HIS A 11 7.06 -3.48 12.84
CA HIS A 11 6.67 -2.78 11.60
C HIS A 11 5.87 -3.68 10.65
N ARG A 12 6.36 -4.89 10.40
CA ARG A 12 5.66 -5.87 9.55
C ARG A 12 4.29 -6.24 10.13
N ALA A 13 4.22 -6.54 11.43
CA ALA A 13 2.95 -6.88 12.06
C ALA A 13 1.92 -5.75 11.94
N LEU A 14 2.34 -4.49 12.14
CA LEU A 14 1.50 -3.32 11.96
C LEU A 14 1.04 -3.16 10.51
N LEU A 15 1.94 -3.34 9.53
CA LEU A 15 1.58 -3.29 8.11
C LEU A 15 0.53 -4.34 7.72
N TYR A 16 0.71 -5.60 8.13
CA TYR A 16 -0.26 -6.67 7.84
C TYR A 16 -1.60 -6.50 8.56
N ALA A 17 -1.63 -5.74 9.66
CA ALA A 17 -2.87 -5.38 10.35
C ALA A 17 -3.53 -4.10 9.79
N SER A 18 -2.82 -3.33 8.96
CA SER A 18 -3.30 -2.05 8.45
C SER A 18 -4.13 -2.22 7.18
N GLN A 19 -5.26 -1.51 7.11
CA GLN A 19 -6.07 -1.44 5.90
C GLN A 19 -5.57 -0.36 4.93
N TYR A 20 -5.11 0.76 5.48
CA TYR A 20 -4.55 1.88 4.73
C TYR A 20 -3.13 2.16 5.22
N VAL A 21 -2.22 2.47 4.30
CA VAL A 21 -0.84 2.85 4.64
C VAL A 21 -0.52 4.18 3.95
N PRO A 22 -0.19 5.24 4.71
CA PRO A 22 0.23 6.50 4.10
C PRO A 22 1.60 6.34 3.44
N CYS A 23 1.68 6.72 2.17
CA CYS A 23 2.88 6.71 1.33
C CYS A 23 3.21 8.16 0.90
N PRO A 24 3.74 8.99 1.82
CA PRO A 24 3.93 10.44 1.61
C PRO A 24 4.87 10.81 0.47
N SER A 25 5.85 9.95 0.18
CA SER A 25 6.97 10.31 -0.67
C SER A 25 6.84 9.79 -2.11
N GLY A 26 5.67 9.23 -2.47
CA GLY A 26 5.44 8.69 -3.81
C GLY A 26 6.50 7.64 -4.24
N PRO A 27 6.59 7.31 -5.54
CA PRO A 27 7.63 6.48 -6.15
C PRO A 27 8.92 7.25 -6.45
N GLU A 28 8.93 8.57 -6.28
CA GLU A 28 10.05 9.43 -6.67
C GLU A 28 11.13 9.53 -5.59
N HIS A 29 10.82 9.07 -4.38
CA HIS A 29 11.72 9.12 -3.24
C HIS A 29 12.21 7.72 -2.89
N HIS A 30 13.39 7.59 -2.28
CA HIS A 30 13.92 6.31 -1.77
C HIS A 30 13.01 5.66 -0.71
N GLU A 31 12.00 6.39 -0.21
CA GLU A 31 10.95 5.86 0.68
C GLU A 31 9.82 5.10 -0.08
N THR A 32 9.97 4.90 -1.40
CA THR A 32 9.14 4.03 -2.26
C THR A 32 9.00 2.61 -1.70
N HIS A 33 9.89 2.18 -0.80
CA HIS A 33 9.74 0.94 -0.05
C HIS A 33 8.39 0.82 0.64
N ARG A 34 7.85 1.91 1.22
CA ARG A 34 6.56 1.85 1.92
C ARG A 34 5.39 1.57 0.99
N LEU A 35 5.46 2.07 -0.25
CA LEU A 35 4.47 1.76 -1.27
C LEU A 35 4.46 0.26 -1.55
N TRP A 36 5.63 -0.32 -1.85
CA TRP A 36 5.74 -1.74 -2.12
C TRP A 36 5.38 -2.60 -0.91
N GLU A 37 5.86 -2.26 0.29
CA GLU A 37 5.52 -2.94 1.53
C GLU A 37 4.01 -2.94 1.81
N SER A 38 3.32 -1.83 1.52
CA SER A 38 1.86 -1.75 1.68
C SER A 38 1.14 -2.72 0.74
N LEU A 39 1.59 -2.82 -0.51
CA LEU A 39 1.03 -3.74 -1.50
C LEU A 39 1.32 -5.19 -1.11
N GLU A 40 2.53 -5.48 -0.61
CA GLU A 40 2.90 -6.79 -0.12
C GLU A 40 2.11 -7.23 1.11
N ALA A 41 1.76 -6.26 1.96
CA ALA A 41 0.88 -6.49 3.10
C ALA A 41 -0.59 -6.68 2.71
N GLY A 42 -0.96 -6.36 1.45
CA GLY A 42 -2.35 -6.30 0.99
C GLY A 42 -3.10 -5.08 1.51
N ALA A 43 -2.38 -4.09 2.05
CA ALA A 43 -2.94 -2.81 2.45
C ALA A 43 -3.21 -1.93 1.21
N ILE A 44 -3.97 -0.87 1.42
CA ILE A 44 -4.31 0.12 0.40
C ILE A 44 -3.36 1.32 0.60
N PRO A 45 -2.43 1.58 -0.32
CA PRO A 45 -1.58 2.76 -0.24
C PRO A 45 -2.41 4.03 -0.38
N VAL A 46 -2.09 5.03 0.44
CA VAL A 46 -2.66 6.38 0.35
C VAL A 46 -1.57 7.33 -0.13
N LEU A 47 -1.81 7.97 -1.26
CA LEU A 47 -0.85 8.83 -1.94
C LEU A 47 -1.47 10.19 -2.24
N VAL A 48 -0.65 11.22 -2.28
CA VAL A 48 -1.02 12.51 -2.87
C VAL A 48 -0.64 12.48 -4.34
N ARG A 49 -1.56 12.89 -5.21
CA ARG A 49 -1.34 12.99 -6.66
C ARG A 49 -0.21 13.97 -6.94
N ALA A 50 0.79 13.53 -7.68
CA ALA A 50 1.86 14.36 -8.20
C ALA A 50 2.04 14.11 -9.70
N PRO A 51 2.48 15.11 -10.48
CA PRO A 51 2.54 15.02 -11.95
C PRO A 51 3.37 13.83 -12.47
N ALA A 52 4.39 13.42 -11.72
CA ALA A 52 5.31 12.38 -12.14
C ALA A 52 4.86 10.95 -11.72
N LEU A 53 3.65 10.80 -11.16
CA LEU A 53 3.09 9.50 -10.77
C LEU A 53 2.48 8.70 -11.92
N GLY A 54 2.55 9.14 -13.17
CA GLY A 54 1.78 8.56 -14.29
C GLY A 54 1.89 7.03 -14.39
N LEU A 55 3.09 6.47 -14.20
CA LEU A 55 3.28 5.00 -14.20
C LEU A 55 2.64 4.32 -12.99
N VAL A 56 2.79 4.90 -11.79
CA VAL A 56 2.22 4.34 -10.56
C VAL A 56 0.71 4.47 -10.54
N GLU A 57 0.19 5.56 -11.07
CA GLU A 57 -1.25 5.74 -11.26
C GLU A 57 -1.81 4.71 -12.24
N ALA A 58 -1.13 4.44 -13.35
CA ALA A 58 -1.51 3.37 -14.26
C ALA A 58 -1.46 1.97 -13.61
N LEU A 59 -0.44 1.71 -12.78
CA LEU A 59 -0.24 0.41 -12.11
C LEU A 59 -1.24 0.16 -10.98
N LEU A 60 -1.49 1.17 -10.16
CA LEU A 60 -2.35 1.03 -8.98
C LEU A 60 -3.81 1.35 -9.32
N GLY A 61 -4.07 2.35 -10.16
CA GLY A 61 -5.43 2.78 -10.51
C GLY A 61 -6.32 2.91 -9.27
N ALA A 62 -7.47 2.26 -9.28
CA ALA A 62 -8.42 2.25 -8.16
C ALA A 62 -7.94 1.50 -6.89
N ARG A 63 -6.74 0.91 -6.92
CA ARG A 63 -6.15 0.11 -5.82
C ARG A 63 -5.36 0.96 -4.83
N ALA A 64 -5.23 2.24 -5.10
CA ALA A 64 -4.71 3.24 -4.17
C ALA A 64 -5.80 4.26 -3.84
N VAL A 65 -5.64 4.90 -2.69
CA VAL A 65 -6.37 6.13 -2.38
C VAL A 65 -5.53 7.29 -2.89
N TRP A 66 -6.10 8.05 -3.81
CA TRP A 66 -5.46 9.21 -4.40
C TRP A 66 -6.08 10.47 -3.84
N LEU A 67 -5.30 11.18 -3.04
CA LEU A 67 -5.66 12.48 -2.50
C LEU A 67 -5.09 13.58 -3.38
N SER A 68 -5.76 14.73 -3.44
CA SER A 68 -5.16 15.95 -4.00
C SER A 68 -4.19 16.60 -3.00
N SER A 69 -4.42 16.39 -1.70
CA SER A 69 -3.56 16.83 -0.61
C SER A 69 -3.80 16.02 0.66
N TRP A 70 -2.85 16.01 1.58
CA TRP A 70 -3.01 15.32 2.87
C TRP A 70 -4.15 15.88 3.73
N ALA A 71 -4.61 17.11 3.48
CA ALA A 71 -5.75 17.70 4.17
C ALA A 71 -7.08 16.97 3.90
N GLU A 72 -7.17 16.20 2.81
CA GLU A 72 -8.36 15.41 2.48
C GLU A 72 -8.43 14.10 3.27
N LEU A 73 -7.32 13.63 3.84
CA LEU A 73 -7.23 12.33 4.48
C LEU A 73 -8.29 12.14 5.58
N PRO A 74 -8.51 13.08 6.52
CA PRO A 74 -9.54 12.92 7.55
C PRO A 74 -10.94 12.77 6.94
N GLY A 75 -11.28 13.60 5.95
CA GLY A 75 -12.57 13.53 5.26
C GLY A 75 -12.76 12.19 4.53
N PHE A 76 -11.71 11.70 3.87
CA PHE A 76 -11.71 10.39 3.24
C PHE A 76 -11.96 9.28 4.26
N LEU A 77 -11.20 9.24 5.35
CA LEU A 77 -11.31 8.20 6.39
C LEU A 77 -12.69 8.18 7.05
N LEU A 78 -13.32 9.35 7.22
CA LEU A 78 -14.69 9.45 7.73
C LEU A 78 -15.75 9.07 6.69
N SER A 79 -15.44 9.19 5.40
CA SER A 79 -16.37 8.84 4.31
C SER A 79 -16.40 7.34 4.00
N VAL A 80 -15.33 6.60 4.29
CA VAL A 80 -15.26 5.17 4.00
C VAL A 80 -15.90 4.35 5.11
N GLY A 81 -17.03 3.70 4.80
CA GLY A 81 -17.63 2.72 5.67
C GLY A 81 -16.72 1.49 5.85
N THR A 82 -16.80 0.85 7.02
CA THR A 82 -15.99 -0.33 7.37
C THR A 82 -16.11 -1.47 6.37
N ALA A 83 -17.30 -1.66 5.78
CA ALA A 83 -17.56 -2.69 4.77
C ALA A 83 -16.84 -2.42 3.43
N GLU A 84 -16.83 -1.17 2.97
CA GLU A 84 -16.14 -0.79 1.73
C GLU A 84 -14.61 -0.87 1.90
N THR A 85 -14.12 -0.43 3.06
CA THR A 85 -12.71 -0.58 3.41
C THR A 85 -12.29 -2.05 3.42
N ALA A 86 -13.07 -2.92 4.06
CA ALA A 86 -12.81 -4.36 4.11
C ALA A 86 -12.80 -4.97 2.70
N ARG A 87 -13.79 -4.62 1.85
CA ARG A 87 -13.85 -5.08 0.45
C ARG A 87 -12.59 -4.69 -0.32
N ARG A 88 -12.18 -3.42 -0.27
CA ARG A 88 -10.97 -2.94 -0.96
C ARG A 88 -9.70 -3.63 -0.46
N ALA A 89 -9.58 -3.85 0.86
CA ALA A 89 -8.44 -4.55 1.44
C ALA A 89 -8.38 -6.02 1.00
N SER A 90 -9.52 -6.73 1.03
CA SER A 90 -9.62 -8.12 0.53
C SER A 90 -9.24 -8.23 -0.94
N GLU A 91 -9.73 -7.31 -1.78
CA GLU A 91 -9.41 -7.25 -3.20
C GLU A 91 -7.92 -6.95 -3.47
N SER A 92 -7.34 -6.01 -2.73
CA SER A 92 -5.90 -5.68 -2.84
C SER A 92 -5.04 -6.90 -2.49
N ARG A 93 -5.35 -7.56 -1.37
CA ARG A 93 -4.66 -8.76 -0.90
C ARG A 93 -4.76 -9.94 -1.87
N ALA A 94 -5.96 -10.23 -2.39
CA ALA A 94 -6.15 -11.32 -3.34
C ALA A 94 -5.31 -11.14 -4.61
N ARG A 95 -5.26 -9.91 -5.14
CA ARG A 95 -4.49 -9.60 -6.35
C ARG A 95 -2.99 -9.61 -6.10
N TYR A 96 -2.51 -9.18 -4.93
CA TYR A 96 -1.09 -9.30 -4.57
C TYR A 96 -0.66 -10.78 -4.54
N LEU A 97 -1.45 -11.64 -3.90
CA LEU A 97 -1.14 -13.07 -3.83
C LEU A 97 -1.12 -13.73 -5.21
N ALA A 98 -2.06 -13.36 -6.09
CA ALA A 98 -2.08 -13.85 -7.47
C ALA A 98 -0.85 -13.41 -8.27
N ALA A 99 -0.47 -12.13 -8.19
CA ALA A 99 0.72 -11.61 -8.85
C ALA A 99 2.01 -12.29 -8.34
N ARG A 100 2.11 -12.50 -7.02
CA ARG A 100 3.23 -13.19 -6.40
C ARG A 100 3.34 -14.65 -6.88
N GLN A 101 2.22 -15.37 -6.91
CA GLN A 101 2.19 -16.75 -7.41
C GLN A 101 2.60 -16.85 -8.89
N ALA A 102 2.12 -15.93 -9.73
CA ALA A 102 2.50 -15.88 -11.15
C ALA A 102 4.00 -15.66 -11.34
N LEU A 103 4.60 -14.72 -10.58
CA LEU A 103 6.04 -14.46 -10.62
C LEU A 103 6.86 -15.66 -10.14
N SER A 104 6.48 -16.30 -9.02
CA SER A 104 7.14 -17.50 -8.54
C SER A 104 7.12 -18.64 -9.57
N ALA A 105 6.01 -18.80 -10.30
CA ALA A 105 5.87 -19.80 -11.37
C ALA A 105 6.67 -19.48 -12.64
N GLN A 106 7.08 -18.23 -12.85
CA GLN A 106 7.97 -17.84 -13.95
C GLN A 106 9.44 -18.07 -13.58
N LEU A 107 9.83 -17.79 -12.33
CA LEU A 107 11.21 -17.96 -11.85
C LEU A 107 11.60 -19.41 -11.60
N ALA A 108 10.63 -20.33 -11.50
CA ALA A 108 10.87 -21.76 -11.35
C ALA A 108 11.07 -22.51 -12.70
N ARG A 109 11.10 -21.79 -13.82
CA ARG A 109 11.37 -22.32 -15.16
C ARG A 109 12.77 -21.94 -15.60
#